data_AF-A0A2R9SXM3-F1
#
_entry.id   AF-A0A2R9SXM3-F1
#
_cell.length_a   1.000
_cell.length_b   1.000
_cell.length_c   1.000
_cell.angle_alpha   90.00
_cell.angle_beta   90.00
_cell.angle_gamma   90.00
#
_symmetry.space_group_name_H-M   'P 1'
#
loop_
_entity.id
_entity.type
_entity.pdbx_description
1 polymer ?
#
loop_
_entity_poly.entity_id
_entity_poly.type
_entity_poly.pdbx_seq_one_letter_code
_entity_poly.pdbx_strand_id
1 'polypeptide(L)' 'MKERYYLVREDILPEAVVKTMQVKKLLASGDVRTVHEAVEQVGLSRSAFYK' A
#
# COMPACT_ATOMS: atom_id res chain seq x y z
N MET A 1 20.33 16.76 -0.83
CA MET A 1 19.24 17.13 0.11
C MET A 1 19.14 16.03 1.15
N LYS A 2 19.02 16.34 2.45
CA LYS A 2 18.77 15.30 3.47
C LYS A 2 17.30 14.92 3.43
N GLU A 3 17.02 13.63 3.26
CA GLU A 3 15.67 13.11 3.40
C GLU A 3 15.22 13.27 4.87
N ARG A 4 13.97 13.69 5.06
CA ARG A 4 13.34 13.81 6.38
C ARG A 4 12.30 12.72 6.52
N TYR A 5 12.37 11.99 7.62
CA TYR A 5 11.43 10.93 7.95
C TYR A 5 10.62 11.30 9.18
N TYR A 6 9.39 10.81 9.24
CA TYR A 6 8.50 10.97 10.38
C TYR A 6 8.04 9.58 10.84
N LEU A 7 7.91 9.40 12.15
CA LEU A 7 7.26 8.25 12.74
C LEU A 7 5.81 8.63 13.03
N VAL A 8 4.87 7.82 12.56
CA VAL A 8 3.44 7.98 12.80
C VAL A 8 2.88 6.67 13.34
N ARG A 9 1.82 6.76 14.13
CA ARG A 9 1.07 5.56 14.54
C ARG A 9 0.17 5.10 13.40
N GLU A 10 -0.10 3.80 13.35
CA GLU A 10 -0.92 3.22 12.29
C GLU A 10 -2.40 3.65 12.40
N ASP A 11 -2.91 3.81 13.62
CA ASP A 11 -4.31 4.16 13.90
C ASP A 11 -4.74 5.52 13.35
N ILE A 12 -3.77 6.43 13.13
CA ILE A 12 -4.03 7.75 12.54
C ILE A 12 -3.92 7.76 11.02
N LEU A 13 -3.49 6.66 10.39
CA LEU A 13 -3.34 6.60 8.94
C LEU A 13 -4.71 6.42 8.26
N PRO A 14 -4.95 7.12 7.14
CA PRO A 14 -6.10 6.83 6.31
C PRO A 14 -6.07 5.37 5.84
N GLU A 15 -7.23 4.73 5.77
CA GLU A 15 -7.39 3.34 5.32
C GLU A 15 -6.68 3.09 3.98
N ALA A 16 -6.74 4.05 3.04
CA ALA A 16 -6.08 3.96 1.75
C ALA A 16 -4.55 3.80 1.87
N VAL A 17 -3.90 4.47 2.82
CA VAL A 17 -2.45 4.35 3.05
C VAL A 17 -2.11 2.96 3.57
N VAL A 18 -2.88 2.48 4.56
CA VAL A 18 -2.72 1.15 5.15
C VAL A 18 -2.89 0.06 4.07
N LYS A 19 -3.94 0.16 3.25
CA LYS A 19 -4.19 -0.75 2.13
C LYS A 19 -3.07 -0.69 1.08
N THR A 20 -2.57 0.49 0.73
CA THR A 20 -1.42 0.62 -0.18
C THR A 20 -0.18 -0.09 0.35
N MET A 21 0.10 -0.02 1.66
CA MET A 21 1.20 -0.76 2.27
C MET A 21 0.99 -2.28 2.19
N GLN A 22 -0.23 -2.76 2.40
CA GLN A 22 -0.57 -4.19 2.24
C GLN A 22 -0.39 -4.67 0.81
N VAL A 23 -0.84 -3.89 -0.19
CA VAL A 23 -0.63 -4.19 -1.62
C VAL A 23 0.87 -4.31 -1.93
N LYS A 24 1.68 -3.36 -1.45
CA LYS A 24 3.14 -3.42 -1.64
C LYS A 24 3.77 -4.64 -0.97
N LYS A 25 3.25 -5.06 0.19
CA LYS A 25 3.73 -6.25 0.91
C LYS A 25 3.46 -7.53 0.12
N LEU A 26 2.26 -7.70 -0.45
CA LEU A 26 1.90 -8.86 -1.28
C LEU A 26 2.75 -8.95 -2.55
N LEU A 27 3.04 -7.81 -3.17
CA LEU A 27 3.92 -7.75 -4.35
C LEU A 27 5.37 -8.10 -3.99
N ALA A 28 5.85 -7.60 -2.84
CA ALA A 28 7.22 -7.84 -2.39
C ALA A 28 7.46 -9.28 -1.91
N SER A 29 6.44 -9.95 -1.36
CA SER A 29 6.51 -11.37 -1.02
C SER A 29 6.46 -12.29 -2.23
N GLY A 30 5.94 -11.80 -3.37
CA GLY A 30 5.70 -12.60 -4.56
C GLY A 30 4.43 -13.46 -4.48
N ASP A 31 3.57 -13.23 -3.48
CA ASP A 31 2.27 -13.92 -3.32
C ASP A 31 1.34 -13.63 -4.51
N VAL A 32 1.49 -12.44 -5.10
CA VAL A 32 0.78 -11.99 -6.31
C VAL A 32 1.79 -11.46 -7.32
N ARG A 33 1.46 -11.58 -8.61
CA ARG A 33 2.37 -11.20 -9.71
C ARG A 33 2.09 -9.82 -10.25
N THR A 34 0.87 -9.32 -10.03
CA THR A 34 0.44 -8.04 -10.58
C THR A 34 -0.19 -7.14 -9.53
N VAL A 35 -0.07 -5.83 -9.75
CA VAL A 35 -0.77 -4.81 -8.94
C VAL A 35 -2.28 -5.06 -8.98
N HIS A 36 -2.82 -5.53 -10.11
CA HIS A 36 -4.24 -5.78 -10.26
C HIS A 36 -4.77 -6.83 -9.28
N GLU A 37 -4.10 -7.99 -9.21
CA GLU A 37 -4.42 -9.06 -8.26
C GLU A 37 -4.31 -8.56 -6.81
N ALA A 38 -3.24 -7.83 -6.51
CA ALA A 38 -2.97 -7.32 -5.17
C ALA A 38 -4.05 -6.35 -4.68
N VAL A 39 -4.46 -5.38 -5.52
CA VAL A 39 -5.45 -4.38 -5.12
C VAL A 39 -6.86 -4.98 -5.03
N GLU A 40 -7.17 -5.98 -5.85
CA GLU A 40 -8.44 -6.72 -5.77
C GLU A 40 -8.53 -7.50 -4.45
N GLN A 41 -7.47 -8.21 -4.07
CA GLN A 41 -7.40 -8.95 -2.81
C GLN A 41 -7.50 -8.05 -1.57
N VAL A 42 -6.94 -6.83 -1.62
CA VAL A 42 -6.94 -5.87 -0.50
C VAL A 42 -8.19 -4.97 -0.50
N GLY A 43 -9.00 -4.98 -1.57
CA GLY A 43 -10.18 -4.13 -1.68
C GLY A 43 -9.81 -2.65 -1.84
N LEU A 44 -8.86 -2.35 -2.73
CA LEU A 44 -8.42 -1.01 -3.11
C LEU A 44 -8.62 -0.82 -4.62
N SER A 45 -9.01 0.38 -5.07
CA SER A 45 -9.05 0.65 -6.51
C SER A 45 -7.63 0.84 -7.06
N ARG A 46 -7.40 0.45 -8.32
CA ARG A 46 -6.11 0.70 -9.00
C ARG A 46 -5.74 2.19 -9.00
N SER A 47 -6.72 3.07 -9.24
CA SER A 47 -6.49 4.52 -9.23
C SER A 47 -6.11 5.05 -7.85
N ALA A 48 -6.64 4.46 -6.76
CA ALA A 48 -6.23 4.83 -5.41
C ALA A 48 -4.83 4.33 -5.04
N PHE A 49 -4.41 3.17 -5.56
CA PHE A 49 -3.05 2.66 -5.36
C PHE A 49 -1.97 3.51 -6.06
N TYR A 50 -2.26 3.95 -7.29
CA TYR A 50 -1.31 4.75 -8.09
C TYR A 50 -1.29 6.24 -7.73
N LYS A 51 -2.23 6.69 -6.89
CA LYS A 51 -2.29 8.06 -6.38
C LYS A 51 -1.43 8.21 -5.14
#